data_AF-A0A2N3DN88-F1
#
_entry.id   AF-A0A2N3DN88-F1
#
_cell.length_a   1.000
_cell.length_b   1.000
_cell.length_c   1.000
_cell.angle_alpha   90.00
_cell.angle_beta   90.00
_cell.angle_gamma   90.00
#
_symmetry.space_group_name_H-M   'P 1'
#
loop_
_entity.id
_entity.type
_entity.pdbx_description
1 polymer ?
#
loop_
_entity_poly.entity_id
_entity_poly.type
_entity_poly.pdbx_seq_one_letter_code
_entity_poly.pdbx_strand_id
1 'polypeptide(L)' 'MKLLQYALTRPVITNALKVALVVGLCLNAINQGSQLWHGVGIDWPRVGMNFLVPYLVASYSAARMFMKASPD' A
#
# COMPACT_ATOMS: atom_id res chain seq x y z
N MET A 1 -14.97 -3.29 -14.74
CA MET A 1 -15.31 -2.20 -13.78
C MET A 1 -15.58 -2.69 -12.35
N LYS A 2 -16.11 -3.91 -12.14
CA LYS A 2 -16.40 -4.45 -10.79
C LYS A 2 -15.21 -4.44 -9.81
N LEU A 3 -14.01 -4.79 -10.27
CA LEU A 3 -12.80 -4.77 -9.44
C LEU A 3 -12.51 -3.38 -8.84
N LEU A 4 -12.61 -2.32 -9.66
CA LEU A 4 -12.38 -0.96 -9.21
C LEU A 4 -13.46 -0.53 -8.20
N GLN A 5 -14.72 -0.91 -8.45
CA GLN A 5 -15.82 -0.66 -7.52
C GLN A 5 -15.58 -1.32 -6.16
N TYR A 6 -15.14 -2.58 -6.14
CA TYR A 6 -14.78 -3.28 -4.90
C TYR A 6 -13.55 -2.66 -4.22
N ALA A 7 -12.53 -2.27 -4.99
CA ALA A 7 -11.33 -1.61 -4.48
C ALA A 7 -11.62 -0.26 -3.81
N LEU A 8 -12.68 0.43 -4.26
CA LEU A 8 -13.13 1.70 -3.72
C LEU A 8 -14.11 1.56 -2.54
N THR A 9 -14.38 0.34 -2.07
CA THR A 9 -15.22 0.16 -0.88
C THR A 9 -14.48 0.60 0.39
N ARG A 10 -15.21 1.20 1.34
CA ARG A 10 -14.65 1.68 2.61
C ARG A 10 -13.83 0.62 3.36
N PRO A 11 -14.27 -0.65 3.49
CA PRO A 11 -13.49 -1.67 4.18
C PRO A 11 -12.16 -1.97 3.47
N VAL A 12 -12.15 -1.99 2.13
CA VAL A 12 -10.92 -2.21 1.35
C VAL A 12 -9.96 -1.05 1.51
N ILE A 13 -10.43 0.19 1.33
CA ILE A 13 -9.59 1.39 1.46
C ILE A 13 -8.97 1.47 2.86
N THR A 14 -9.78 1.35 3.91
CA THR A 14 -9.29 1.50 5.30
C THR A 14 -8.30 0.41 5.70
N ASN A 15 -8.53 -0.84 5.30
CA ASN A 15 -7.58 -1.92 5.58
C ASN A 15 -6.31 -1.79 4.72
N ALA A 16 -6.43 -1.43 3.44
CA ALA A 16 -5.28 -1.21 2.57
C ALA A 16 -4.40 -0.05 3.07
N LEU A 17 -4.99 1.03 3.58
CA LEU A 17 -4.26 2.14 4.21
C LEU A 17 -3.50 1.69 5.46
N LYS A 18 -4.12 0.91 6.35
CA LYS A 18 -3.43 0.38 7.55
C LYS A 18 -2.22 -0.49 7.15
N VAL A 19 -2.40 -1.39 6.19
CA VAL A 19 -1.32 -2.24 5.66
C VAL A 19 -0.22 -1.36 5.06
N ALA A 20 -0.60 -0.37 4.25
CA ALA A 20 0.36 0.53 3.61
C ALA A 20 1.17 1.34 4.62
N LEU A 21 0.55 1.81 5.69
CA LEU A 21 1.26 2.54 6.75
C LEU A 21 2.29 1.65 7.45
N VAL A 22 1.90 0.45 7.88
CA VAL A 22 2.80 -0.47 8.60
C VAL A 22 3.94 -0.94 7.68
N VAL A 23 3.60 -1.48 6.52
CA VAL A 23 4.58 -2.02 5.58
C VAL A 23 5.44 -0.90 5.00
N GLY A 24 4.86 0.25 4.68
CA GLY A 24 5.59 1.39 4.14
C GLY A 24 6.57 2.01 5.14
N LEU A 25 6.26 2.03 6.44
CA LEU A 25 7.23 2.41 7.47
C LEU A 25 8.40 1.43 7.53
N CYS A 26 8.12 0.12 7.52
CA CYS A 26 9.17 -0.90 7.48
C CYS A 26 10.05 -0.78 6.23
N LEU A 27 9.44 -0.60 5.05
CA LEU A 27 10.16 -0.45 3.78
C LEU A 27 11.02 0.82 3.77
N ASN A 28 10.53 1.94 4.29
CA ASN A 28 11.35 3.15 4.41
C ASN A 28 12.54 2.95 5.34
N ALA A 29 12.34 2.30 6.49
CA ALA A 29 13.43 2.01 7.42
C ALA A 29 14.52 1.12 6.79
N ILE A 30 14.13 0.11 6.01
CA ILE A 30 15.07 -0.84 5.38
C ILE A 30 15.72 -0.23 4.13
N ASN A 31 14.95 0.46 3.28
CA ASN A 31 15.41 0.92 1.97
C ASN A 31 16.25 2.20 2.03
N GLN A 32 15.99 3.07 3.01
CA GLN A 32 16.59 4.41 3.08
C GLN A 32 16.87 4.89 4.50
N GLY A 33 16.75 4.01 5.51
CA GLY A 33 17.14 4.35 6.89
C GLY A 33 18.63 4.69 7.03
N SER A 34 19.49 4.06 6.22
CA SER A 34 20.91 4.40 6.18
C SER A 34 21.16 5.81 5.61
N GLN A 35 20.38 6.25 4.63
CA GLN A 35 20.51 7.59 4.03
C GLN A 35 20.15 8.67 5.06
N LEU A 36 19.06 8.46 5.80
CA LEU A 36 18.68 9.29 6.95
C LEU A 36 19.79 9.35 8.02
N TRP A 37 20.43 8.21 8.32
CA TRP A 37 21.47 8.14 9.35
C TRP A 37 22.79 8.80 8.92
N HIS A 38 23.17 8.69 7.65
CA HIS A 38 24.41 9.25 7.11
C HIS A 38 24.24 10.70 6.60
N GLY A 39 23.07 11.32 6.80
CA GLY A 39 22.79 12.68 6.34
C GLY A 39 22.73 12.82 4.81
N VAL A 40 22.54 11.71 4.10
CA VAL A 40 22.33 11.71 2.65
C VAL A 40 20.88 12.12 2.41
N GLY A 41 20.66 13.03 1.45
CA GLY A 41 19.32 13.56 1.15
C GLY A 41 18.27 12.46 0.93
N ILE A 42 17.05 12.72 1.40
CA ILE A 42 15.93 11.77 1.31
C ILE A 42 15.41 11.70 -0.13
N ASP A 43 15.32 10.49 -0.68
CA ASP A 43 14.63 10.19 -1.94
C ASP A 43 13.11 10.16 -1.73
N TRP A 44 12.46 11.33 -1.79
CA TRP A 44 11.01 11.47 -1.60
C TRP A 44 10.14 10.64 -2.55
N PRO A 45 10.47 10.51 -3.86
CA PRO A 45 9.77 9.56 -4.74
C PRO A 45 9.79 8.13 -4.21
N ARG A 46 10.94 7.66 -3.71
CA ARG A 46 11.07 6.32 -3.11
C ARG A 46 10.24 6.16 -1.84
N VAL A 47 10.18 7.20 -1.00
CA VAL A 47 9.26 7.24 0.16
C VAL A 47 7.83 7.00 -0.27
N GLY A 48 7.35 7.77 -1.26
CA GLY A 48 6.00 7.64 -1.78
C GLY A 48 5.70 6.23 -2.30
N MET A 49 6.64 5.65 -3.05
CA MET A 49 6.53 4.28 -3.57
C MET A 49 6.45 3.22 -2.48
N ASN A 50 7.21 3.38 -1.38
CA ASN A 50 7.18 2.48 -0.23
C ASN A 50 5.80 2.41 0.44
N PHE A 51 4.95 3.45 0.31
CA PHE A 51 3.56 3.41 0.78
C PHE A 51 2.56 3.03 -0.32
N LEU A 52 2.77 3.53 -1.55
CA LEU A 52 1.85 3.32 -2.66
C LEU A 52 1.79 1.85 -3.08
N VAL A 53 2.94 1.18 -3.18
CA VAL A 53 2.98 -0.22 -3.66
C VAL A 53 2.24 -1.15 -2.69
N PRO A 54 2.48 -1.14 -1.37
CA PRO A 54 1.71 -1.95 -0.43
C PRO A 54 0.21 -1.62 -0.42
N TYR A 55 -0.16 -0.34 -0.58
CA TYR A 55 -1.57 0.05 -0.70
C TYR A 55 -2.24 -0.60 -1.92
N LEU A 56 -1.61 -0.51 -3.09
CA LEU A 56 -2.14 -1.08 -4.33
C LEU A 56 -2.28 -2.60 -4.25
N VAL A 57 -1.27 -3.28 -3.71
CA VAL A 57 -1.27 -4.76 -3.55
C VAL A 57 -2.37 -5.19 -2.59
N ALA A 58 -2.51 -4.50 -1.44
CA ALA A 58 -3.55 -4.81 -0.46
C ALA A 58 -4.96 -4.55 -1.02
N SER A 59 -5.16 -3.40 -1.68
CA SER A 59 -6.43 -3.03 -2.29
C SER A 59 -6.85 -3.99 -3.40
N TYR A 60 -5.93 -4.34 -4.30
CA TYR A 60 -6.17 -5.31 -5.36
C TYR A 60 -6.55 -6.69 -4.81
N SER A 61 -5.80 -7.18 -3.82
CA SER A 61 -6.02 -8.50 -3.23
C SER A 61 -7.39 -8.59 -2.55
N ALA A 62 -7.76 -7.56 -1.78
CA ALA A 62 -9.05 -7.49 -1.11
C ALA A 62 -10.21 -7.36 -2.12
N ALA A 63 -10.09 -6.49 -3.12
CA ALA A 63 -11.10 -6.33 -4.16
C ALA A 63 -11.33 -7.63 -4.95
N ARG A 64 -10.26 -8.37 -5.25
CA ARG A 64 -10.33 -9.69 -5.91
C ARG A 64 -11.04 -10.72 -5.04
N MET A 65 -10.83 -10.69 -3.71
CA MET A 65 -11.58 -11.55 -2.79
C MET A 65 -13.07 -11.22 -2.75
N PHE A 66 -13.44 -9.94 -2.65
CA PHE A 66 -14.84 -9.52 -2.68
C PHE A 66 -15.54 -9.98 -3.97
N MET A 67 -14.88 -9.83 -5.12
CA MET A 67 -15.42 -10.28 -6.39
C MET A 67 -15.62 -11.81 -6.46
N LYS A 68 -14.75 -12.59 -5.81
CA LYS A 68 -14.94 -14.06 -5.71
C LYS A 68 -16.08 -14.44 -4.76
N ALA A 69 -16.31 -13.66 -3.71
CA ALA A 69 -17.34 -13.90 -2.70
C ALA A 69 -18.75 -13.49 -3.17
N SER A 70 -18.85 -12.69 -4.22
CA SER A 70 -20.10 -12.37 -4.91
C SER A 70 -20.09 -12.95 -6.33
N PRO A 71 -20.23 -14.29 -6.49
CA PRO A 71 -20.41 -14.88 -7.81
C PRO A 71 -21.72 -14.35 -8.41
N ASP A 72 -21.63 -13.89 -9.66
CA ASP A 72 -22.76 -13.40 -10.47
C ASP A 72 -23.85 -14.46 -10.63
#